data_AF-A0A165I5Y0-F1
#
_entry.id   AF-A0A165I5Y0-F1
#
_cell.length_a   1.000
_cell.length_b   1.000
_cell.length_c   1.000
_cell.angle_alpha   90.00
_cell.angle_beta   90.00
_cell.angle_gamma   90.00
#
_symmetry.space_group_name_H-M   'P 1'
#
loop_
_entity.id
_entity.type
_entity.pdbx_description
1 polymer ?
#
loop_
_entity_poly.entity_id
_entity_poly.type
_entity_poly.pdbx_seq_one_letter_code
_entity_poly.pdbx_strand_id
1 'polypeptide(L)'
;MSQYNLGSVAFPEGHIAEEPHTSSTPKVSGVVRNPSPTTLPEFTTPQTWEWQGVSYDTIKEAANVATPNTIPRDVKEWTMNVVRAFIMRDVISFYEALHQKMDERHERTVASLEEEILARIHVEIMAVEIKEQLKVARTQIGTLSADNERLIKSNNSLTLEAQAICKDFEDYKDEVKGQMDALYSNMVALKEAQEKTTTYDKIQQANAHLEGGAALYMKEYAIKLTSGQDVGTWAEYTRKLEMAYKTLDLKCTAQSLLDAHCAICHKMMIAFAENFRAYAPESGYSDEDLIVKIREQRSTHIQTVMSVTETLDPSKIPTTWMDYLKFCLEIEIKHLQQVSGNKLTGQTMATKDKGKGKATKVRQVEEEGSSDTSPQIAALEQAIAALRGMSTTSTTPLSSKGKGKAKAHSAGTESTISTSTVKDTNARIIELDEFSEDFQYEV
;
A
#
# COMPACT_ATOMS: atom_id res chain seq x y z
N MET A 1 24.09 7.95 -39.55
CA MET A 1 25.15 8.79 -40.15
C MET A 1 26.46 8.42 -39.50
N SER A 2 27.20 7.50 -40.12
CA SER A 2 28.57 7.15 -39.73
C SER A 2 29.53 8.19 -40.28
N GLN A 3 30.49 8.64 -39.47
CA GLN A 3 31.73 9.23 -39.98
C GLN A 3 32.90 8.55 -39.28
N TYR A 4 33.63 7.78 -40.08
CA TYR A 4 34.96 7.26 -39.79
C TYR A 4 35.95 8.41 -39.92
N ASN A 5 36.82 8.60 -38.93
CA ASN A 5 38.06 9.37 -39.10
C ASN A 5 39.24 8.45 -38.80
N LEU A 6 39.91 8.02 -39.87
CA LEU A 6 41.28 7.55 -39.87
C LEU A 6 42.20 8.78 -39.84
N GLY A 7 43.14 8.80 -38.90
CA GLY A 7 44.12 9.89 -38.76
C GLY A 7 45.44 9.39 -38.21
N SER A 8 46.30 8.93 -39.12
CA SER A 8 47.76 9.08 -39.17
C SER A 8 48.61 8.90 -37.90
N VAL A 9 49.35 7.79 -37.90
CA VAL A 9 50.59 7.60 -37.14
C VAL A 9 51.71 8.38 -37.80
N ALA A 10 52.35 9.28 -37.05
CA ALA A 10 53.61 9.92 -37.42
C ALA A 10 54.70 9.45 -36.45
N PHE A 11 55.72 8.77 -36.98
CA PHE A 11 57.01 8.57 -36.32
C PHE A 11 57.86 9.83 -36.50
N PRO A 12 58.74 10.14 -35.54
CA PRO A 12 60.01 10.75 -35.88
C PRO A 12 61.19 9.85 -35.54
N GLU A 13 62.14 9.97 -36.44
CA GLU A 13 63.41 9.30 -36.63
C GLU A 13 64.49 9.91 -35.71
N GLY A 14 65.36 9.03 -35.20
CA GLY A 14 66.78 9.24 -34.90
C GLY A 14 67.26 10.47 -34.14
N HIS A 15 67.83 10.23 -32.94
CA HIS A 15 69.11 10.85 -32.56
C HIS A 15 69.92 9.86 -31.70
N ILE A 16 71.01 9.37 -32.30
CA ILE A 16 72.13 8.72 -31.62
C ILE A 16 72.95 9.84 -30.97
N ALA A 17 73.21 9.73 -29.67
CA ALA A 17 74.21 10.52 -28.96
C ALA A 17 75.04 9.57 -28.11
N GLU A 18 76.34 9.59 -28.36
CA GLU A 18 77.37 8.80 -27.70
C GLU A 18 77.56 9.18 -26.21
N GLU A 19 78.01 8.17 -25.47
CA GLU A 19 78.73 8.09 -24.18
C GLU A 19 79.38 9.38 -23.60
N PRO A 20 79.66 9.47 -22.26
CA PRO A 20 80.43 8.44 -21.55
C PRO A 20 80.15 8.27 -20.04
N HIS A 21 80.21 7.03 -19.55
CA HIS A 21 80.59 6.79 -18.15
C HIS A 21 81.59 5.66 -17.99
N THR A 22 82.79 6.11 -17.66
CA THR A 22 83.95 5.43 -17.10
C THR A 22 83.61 4.43 -15.98
N SER A 23 84.17 3.23 -16.06
CA SER A 23 84.62 2.52 -14.86
C SER A 23 85.74 1.54 -15.23
N SER A 24 86.95 1.91 -14.80
CA SER A 24 88.14 1.10 -14.84
C SER A 24 88.17 0.14 -13.65
N THR A 25 88.31 -1.17 -13.91
CA THR A 25 89.18 -2.03 -13.09
C THR A 25 89.60 -3.26 -13.89
N PRO A 26 90.90 -3.60 -13.93
CA PRO A 26 91.41 -4.59 -14.86
C PRO A 26 91.32 -6.00 -14.25
N LYS A 27 90.55 -6.89 -14.86
CA LYS A 27 90.76 -8.32 -14.68
C LYS A 27 91.75 -8.79 -15.75
N VAL A 28 92.97 -8.99 -15.30
CA VAL A 28 94.01 -9.80 -15.95
C VAL A 28 93.39 -11.17 -16.24
N SER A 29 92.87 -11.35 -17.45
CA SER A 29 92.66 -12.67 -18.01
C SER A 29 93.86 -12.92 -18.89
N GLY A 30 94.79 -13.73 -18.36
CA GLY A 30 95.89 -14.27 -19.14
C GLY A 30 95.28 -15.04 -20.32
N VAL A 31 95.21 -14.37 -21.46
CA VAL A 31 95.10 -15.03 -22.75
C VAL A 31 96.39 -15.84 -22.89
N VAL A 32 96.38 -17.05 -22.32
CA VAL A 32 97.19 -18.13 -22.86
C VAL A 32 96.63 -18.30 -24.26
N ARG A 33 97.28 -17.64 -25.22
CA ARG A 33 97.21 -18.06 -26.61
C ARG A 33 97.62 -19.52 -26.58
N ASN A 34 96.63 -20.41 -26.58
CA ASN A 34 96.87 -21.77 -26.97
C ASN A 34 97.47 -21.66 -28.37
N PRO A 35 98.75 -22.05 -28.58
CA PRO A 35 99.23 -22.13 -29.93
C PRO A 35 98.32 -23.14 -30.62
N SER A 36 97.52 -22.68 -31.59
CA SER A 36 96.97 -23.57 -32.60
C SER A 36 98.11 -24.51 -33.03
N PRO A 37 97.88 -25.82 -33.18
CA PRO A 37 98.87 -26.73 -33.73
C PRO A 37 98.99 -26.44 -35.24
N THR A 38 99.49 -25.25 -35.56
CA THR A 38 99.88 -24.92 -36.91
C THR A 38 101.19 -25.66 -37.14
N THR A 39 101.19 -26.45 -38.21
CA THR A 39 102.23 -27.38 -38.70
C THR A 39 102.39 -28.69 -37.92
N LEU A 40 101.45 -29.60 -38.20
CA LEU A 40 101.68 -31.05 -38.21
C LEU A 40 102.94 -31.37 -39.04
N PRO A 41 103.87 -32.23 -38.59
CA PRO A 41 104.82 -32.83 -39.50
C PRO A 41 104.06 -33.78 -40.44
N GLU A 42 104.07 -33.48 -41.73
CA GLU A 42 103.67 -34.44 -42.76
C GLU A 42 104.49 -35.73 -42.58
N PHE A 43 103.81 -36.88 -42.68
CA PHE A 43 104.42 -38.19 -42.54
C PHE A 43 105.61 -38.35 -43.49
N THR A 44 106.80 -38.40 -42.90
CA THR A 44 108.05 -38.62 -43.59
C THR A 44 108.46 -40.09 -43.47
N THR A 45 108.89 -40.67 -44.60
CA THR A 45 109.46 -42.02 -44.67
C THR A 45 110.61 -42.22 -43.65
N PRO A 46 111.00 -43.47 -43.30
CA PRO A 46 111.98 -43.75 -42.23
C PRO A 46 113.37 -43.11 -42.38
N GLN A 47 113.69 -42.53 -43.54
CA GLN A 47 114.91 -41.75 -43.79
C GLN A 47 114.84 -40.29 -43.34
N THR A 48 113.67 -39.82 -42.91
CA THR A 48 113.38 -38.41 -42.59
C THR A 48 112.80 -38.25 -41.18
N TRP A 49 112.93 -39.28 -40.35
CA TRP A 49 112.54 -39.23 -38.94
C TRP A 49 113.54 -38.39 -38.15
N GLU A 50 113.05 -37.30 -37.56
CA GLU A 50 113.73 -36.48 -36.57
C GLU A 50 112.96 -36.51 -35.26
N TRP A 51 113.64 -36.84 -34.16
CA TRP A 51 113.06 -36.76 -32.82
C TRP A 51 113.77 -35.67 -32.04
N GLN A 52 113.03 -34.62 -31.67
CA GLN A 52 113.58 -33.40 -31.04
C GLN A 52 114.78 -32.81 -31.82
N GLY A 53 114.73 -32.85 -33.15
CA GLY A 53 115.80 -32.35 -34.02
C GLY A 53 117.02 -33.28 -34.17
N VAL A 54 116.95 -34.52 -33.66
CA VAL A 54 117.99 -35.54 -33.87
C VAL A 54 117.55 -36.47 -35.00
N SER A 55 118.28 -36.45 -36.11
CA SER A 55 118.00 -37.32 -37.26
C SER A 55 118.49 -38.76 -37.03
N TYR A 56 117.82 -39.70 -37.68
CA TYR A 56 118.26 -41.11 -37.70
C TYR A 56 119.72 -41.26 -38.15
N ASP A 57 120.16 -40.45 -39.12
CA ASP A 57 121.53 -40.48 -39.63
C ASP A 57 122.56 -40.06 -38.58
N THR A 58 122.19 -39.15 -37.67
CA THR A 58 123.02 -38.74 -36.53
C THR A 58 123.23 -39.89 -35.55
N ILE A 59 122.18 -40.67 -35.28
CA ILE A 59 122.26 -41.85 -34.40
C ILE A 59 123.07 -42.96 -35.08
N LYS A 60 122.85 -43.17 -36.38
CA LYS A 60 123.61 -44.13 -37.19
C LYS A 60 125.10 -43.81 -37.17
N GLU A 61 125.48 -42.55 -37.33
CA GLU A 61 126.89 -42.16 -37.28
C GLU A 61 127.52 -42.22 -35.90
N ALA A 62 126.80 -41.81 -34.86
CA ALA A 62 127.31 -41.97 -33.50
C ALA A 62 127.61 -43.44 -33.16
N ALA A 63 126.76 -44.37 -33.61
CA ALA A 63 126.97 -45.79 -33.40
C ALA A 63 128.10 -46.39 -34.28
N ASN A 64 128.28 -45.90 -35.51
CA ASN A 64 129.41 -46.27 -36.36
C ASN A 64 130.74 -45.83 -35.76
N VAL A 65 130.80 -44.63 -35.17
CA VAL A 65 131.99 -44.09 -34.48
C VAL A 65 132.27 -44.84 -33.17
N ALA A 66 131.24 -45.22 -32.42
CA ALA A 66 131.38 -45.88 -31.13
C ALA A 66 131.71 -47.38 -31.19
N THR A 67 131.65 -48.02 -32.36
CA THR A 67 131.88 -49.47 -32.50
C THR A 67 133.30 -49.80 -33.00
N PRO A 68 134.07 -50.65 -32.30
CA PRO A 68 135.41 -51.06 -32.72
C PRO A 68 135.45 -51.59 -34.17
N ASN A 69 136.55 -51.34 -34.88
CA ASN A 69 136.76 -51.75 -36.29
C ASN A 69 136.81 -53.28 -36.49
N THR A 70 136.68 -54.07 -35.43
CA THR A 70 136.76 -55.54 -35.43
C THR A 70 135.41 -56.24 -35.58
N ILE A 71 134.28 -55.52 -35.49
CA ILE A 71 132.94 -56.10 -35.65
C ILE A 71 132.59 -56.16 -37.15
N PRO A 72 132.24 -57.33 -37.71
CA PRO A 72 131.83 -57.45 -39.11
C PRO A 72 130.68 -56.49 -39.46
N ARG A 73 130.77 -55.87 -40.62
CA ARG A 73 129.80 -54.89 -41.12
C ARG A 73 128.37 -55.42 -41.05
N ASP A 74 128.17 -56.67 -41.41
CA ASP A 74 126.87 -57.34 -41.46
C ASP A 74 126.21 -57.42 -40.07
N VAL A 75 127.01 -57.57 -39.00
CA VAL A 75 126.50 -57.60 -37.62
C VAL A 75 126.09 -56.20 -37.15
N LYS A 76 126.83 -55.16 -37.55
CA LYS A 76 126.48 -53.76 -37.26
C LYS A 76 125.17 -53.37 -37.97
N GLU A 77 125.05 -53.76 -39.24
CA GLU A 77 123.84 -53.52 -40.04
C GLU A 77 122.64 -54.30 -39.49
N TRP A 78 122.82 -55.57 -39.12
CA TRP A 78 121.78 -56.35 -38.45
C TRP A 78 121.31 -55.71 -37.15
N THR A 79 122.24 -55.28 -36.27
CA THR A 79 121.91 -54.61 -35.01
C THR A 79 121.15 -53.30 -35.25
N MET A 80 121.56 -52.51 -36.23
CA MET A 80 120.85 -51.29 -36.62
C MET A 80 119.45 -51.55 -37.16
N ASN A 81 119.29 -52.62 -37.94
CA ASN A 81 118.00 -53.02 -38.45
C ASN A 81 117.06 -53.49 -37.32
N VAL A 82 117.58 -54.20 -36.31
CA VAL A 82 116.81 -54.60 -35.12
C VAL A 82 116.39 -53.38 -34.30
N VAL A 83 117.30 -52.43 -34.04
CA VAL A 83 116.98 -51.19 -33.32
C VAL A 83 115.97 -50.34 -34.08
N ARG A 84 116.13 -50.20 -35.40
CA ARG A 84 115.17 -49.52 -36.27
C ARG A 84 113.81 -50.19 -36.20
N ALA A 85 113.75 -51.51 -36.33
CA ALA A 85 112.50 -52.26 -36.26
C ALA A 85 111.82 -52.09 -34.89
N PHE A 86 112.58 -52.11 -33.80
CA PHE A 86 112.07 -51.88 -32.44
C PHE A 86 111.52 -50.46 -32.26
N ILE A 87 112.26 -49.43 -32.68
CA ILE A 87 111.81 -48.02 -32.57
C ILE A 87 110.54 -47.81 -33.39
N MET A 88 110.53 -48.25 -34.66
CA MET A 88 109.37 -48.07 -35.54
C MET A 88 108.16 -48.87 -35.07
N ARG A 89 108.35 -50.12 -34.61
CA ARG A 89 107.23 -50.97 -34.21
C ARG A 89 106.71 -50.64 -32.82
N ASP A 90 107.58 -50.47 -31.84
CA ASP A 90 107.16 -50.44 -30.44
C ASP A 90 107.05 -49.00 -29.91
N VAL A 91 107.99 -48.11 -30.25
CA VAL A 91 107.98 -46.72 -29.74
C VAL A 91 107.02 -45.84 -30.54
N ILE A 92 107.11 -45.86 -31.88
CA ILE A 92 106.23 -45.04 -32.72
C ILE A 92 104.78 -45.49 -32.58
N SER A 93 104.49 -46.79 -32.68
CA SER A 93 103.11 -47.29 -32.50
C SER A 93 102.53 -46.95 -31.12
N PHE A 94 103.35 -46.97 -30.06
CA PHE A 94 102.90 -46.56 -28.73
C PHE A 94 102.59 -45.06 -28.67
N TYR A 95 103.43 -44.23 -29.26
CA TYR A 95 103.20 -42.79 -29.32
C TYR A 95 101.95 -42.44 -30.16
N GLU A 96 101.77 -43.07 -31.32
CA GLU A 96 100.58 -42.92 -32.15
C GLU A 96 99.31 -43.36 -31.41
N ALA A 97 99.36 -44.50 -30.71
CA ALA A 97 98.23 -44.96 -29.91
C ALA A 97 97.91 -44.03 -28.73
N LEU A 98 98.93 -43.44 -28.10
CA LEU A 98 98.75 -42.44 -27.06
C LEU A 98 98.16 -41.14 -27.61
N HIS A 99 98.67 -40.68 -28.75
CA HIS A 99 98.18 -39.49 -29.45
C HIS A 99 96.71 -39.66 -29.83
N GLN A 100 96.35 -40.76 -30.50
CA GLN A 100 94.98 -41.07 -30.88
C GLN A 100 94.05 -41.11 -29.65
N LYS A 101 94.47 -41.75 -28.55
CA LYS A 101 93.66 -41.77 -27.31
C LYS A 101 93.48 -40.39 -26.69
N MET A 102 94.47 -39.50 -26.85
CA MET A 102 94.41 -38.14 -26.36
C MET A 102 93.46 -37.30 -27.22
N ASP A 103 93.53 -37.45 -28.54
CA ASP A 103 92.61 -36.81 -29.50
C ASP A 103 91.17 -37.29 -29.27
N GLU A 104 90.94 -38.60 -29.18
CA GLU A 104 89.60 -39.16 -28.90
C GLU A 104 89.04 -38.68 -27.56
N ARG A 105 89.90 -38.51 -26.54
CA ARG A 105 89.46 -37.94 -25.25
C ARG A 105 89.14 -36.46 -25.40
N HIS A 106 89.96 -35.71 -26.14
CA HIS A 106 89.74 -34.30 -26.41
C HIS A 106 88.42 -34.10 -27.14
N GLU A 107 88.19 -34.81 -28.25
CA GLU A 107 86.94 -34.76 -29.02
C GLU A 107 85.73 -35.13 -28.16
N ARG A 108 85.78 -36.21 -27.37
CA ARG A 108 84.67 -36.57 -26.47
C ARG A 108 84.39 -35.51 -25.41
N THR A 109 85.43 -34.86 -24.88
CA THR A 109 85.28 -33.81 -23.86
C THR A 109 84.68 -32.55 -24.49
N VAL A 110 85.16 -32.16 -25.67
CA VAL A 110 84.64 -31.02 -26.43
C VAL A 110 83.18 -31.26 -26.80
N ALA A 111 82.83 -32.42 -27.37
CA ALA A 111 81.45 -32.76 -27.71
C ALA A 111 80.52 -32.74 -26.48
N SER A 112 80.97 -33.26 -25.34
CA SER A 112 80.19 -33.20 -24.09
C SER A 112 79.98 -31.77 -23.59
N LEU A 113 80.97 -30.90 -23.72
CA LEU A 113 80.87 -29.49 -23.33
C LEU A 113 79.98 -28.70 -24.28
N GLU A 114 80.04 -28.98 -25.58
CA GLU A 114 79.18 -28.36 -26.60
C GLU A 114 77.70 -28.64 -26.32
N GLU A 115 77.36 -29.90 -26.03
CA GLU A 115 75.99 -30.28 -25.64
C GLU A 115 75.54 -29.61 -24.33
N GLU A 116 76.42 -29.54 -23.31
CA GLU A 116 76.09 -28.84 -22.06
C GLU A 116 75.86 -27.34 -22.29
N ILE A 117 76.73 -26.69 -23.08
CA ILE A 117 76.61 -25.27 -23.41
C ILE A 117 75.35 -25.00 -24.21
N LEU A 118 75.02 -25.83 -25.20
CA LEU A 118 73.78 -25.72 -25.98
C LEU A 118 72.54 -25.87 -25.11
N ALA A 119 72.53 -26.85 -24.20
CA ALA A 119 71.43 -27.04 -23.25
C ALA A 119 71.25 -25.81 -22.34
N ARG A 120 72.35 -25.26 -21.81
CA ARG A 120 72.32 -24.04 -20.98
C ARG A 120 71.81 -22.83 -21.76
N ILE A 121 72.31 -22.60 -22.97
CA ILE A 121 71.86 -21.50 -23.83
C ILE A 121 70.36 -21.63 -24.14
N HIS A 122 69.86 -22.85 -24.41
CA HIS A 122 68.44 -23.08 -24.68
C HIS A 122 67.57 -22.72 -23.46
N VAL A 123 67.97 -23.12 -22.26
CA VAL A 123 67.28 -22.75 -21.00
C VAL A 123 67.29 -21.24 -20.79
N GLU A 124 68.42 -20.57 -21.03
CA GLU A 124 68.56 -19.12 -20.90
C GLU A 124 67.61 -18.37 -21.86
N ILE A 125 67.54 -18.81 -23.12
CA ILE A 125 66.64 -18.24 -24.14
C ILE A 125 65.18 -18.39 -23.71
N MET A 126 64.79 -19.59 -23.26
CA MET A 126 63.42 -19.83 -22.78
C MET A 126 63.08 -18.98 -21.55
N ALA A 127 64.03 -18.80 -20.63
CA ALA A 127 63.83 -17.95 -19.45
C ALA A 127 63.60 -16.47 -19.84
N VAL A 128 64.36 -15.96 -20.80
CA VAL A 128 64.17 -14.60 -21.32
C VAL A 128 62.81 -14.44 -22.01
N GLU A 129 62.41 -15.42 -22.82
CA GLU A 129 61.11 -15.38 -23.51
C GLU A 129 59.93 -15.39 -22.52
N ILE A 130 59.97 -16.26 -21.51
CA ILE A 130 58.94 -16.32 -20.45
C ILE A 130 58.88 -15.00 -19.68
N LYS A 131 60.04 -14.39 -19.39
CA LYS A 131 60.10 -13.10 -18.68
C LYS A 131 59.44 -11.97 -19.47
N GLU A 132 59.64 -11.92 -20.78
CA GLU A 132 59.00 -10.90 -21.63
C GLU A 132 57.48 -11.16 -21.75
N GLN A 133 57.07 -12.41 -21.91
CA GLN A 133 55.64 -12.77 -21.91
C GLN A 133 54.97 -12.39 -20.58
N LEU A 134 55.62 -12.63 -19.44
CA LEU A 134 55.12 -12.27 -18.12
C LEU A 134 54.96 -10.75 -17.98
N LYS A 135 55.92 -9.97 -18.51
CA LYS A 135 55.85 -8.51 -18.51
C LYS A 135 54.66 -8.00 -19.32
N VAL A 136 54.43 -8.54 -20.51
CA VAL A 136 53.27 -8.20 -21.35
C VAL A 136 51.96 -8.55 -20.64
N ALA A 137 51.86 -9.76 -20.07
CA ALA A 137 50.68 -10.19 -19.34
C ALA A 137 50.39 -9.29 -18.13
N ARG A 138 51.42 -8.88 -17.38
CA ARG A 138 51.29 -7.95 -16.25
C ARG A 138 50.71 -6.60 -16.68
N THR A 139 51.21 -6.04 -17.79
CA THR A 139 50.67 -4.79 -18.34
C THR A 139 49.21 -4.94 -18.74
N GLN A 140 48.84 -6.04 -19.42
CA GLN A 140 47.45 -6.31 -19.83
C GLN A 140 46.51 -6.44 -18.62
N ILE A 141 46.92 -7.16 -17.57
CA ILE A 141 46.17 -7.28 -16.32
C ILE A 141 45.94 -5.90 -15.69
N GLY A 142 46.97 -5.04 -15.68
CA GLY A 142 46.85 -3.66 -15.20
C GLY A 142 45.80 -2.85 -15.96
N THR A 143 45.80 -2.94 -17.29
CA THR A 143 44.79 -2.27 -18.14
C THR A 143 43.38 -2.80 -17.85
N LEU A 144 43.19 -4.13 -17.81
CA LEU A 144 41.90 -4.75 -17.52
C LEU A 144 41.38 -4.38 -16.12
N SER A 145 42.27 -4.27 -15.13
CA SER A 145 41.91 -3.83 -13.78
C SER A 145 41.37 -2.41 -13.78
N ALA A 146 42.05 -1.48 -14.47
CA ALA A 146 41.60 -0.09 -14.58
C ALA A 146 40.27 0.04 -15.36
N ASP A 147 40.04 -0.80 -16.37
CA ASP A 147 38.75 -0.86 -17.07
C ASP A 147 37.64 -1.39 -16.16
N ASN A 148 37.90 -2.44 -15.38
CA ASN A 148 36.94 -2.98 -14.42
C ASN A 148 36.55 -1.95 -13.36
N GLU A 149 37.50 -1.19 -12.82
CA GLU A 149 37.18 -0.11 -11.88
C GLU A 149 36.29 0.97 -12.49
N ARG A 150 36.55 1.35 -13.75
CA ARG A 150 35.72 2.30 -14.48
C ARG A 150 34.31 1.77 -14.70
N LEU A 151 34.17 0.50 -15.08
CA LEU A 151 32.87 -0.17 -15.24
C LEU A 151 32.10 -0.23 -13.93
N ILE A 152 32.75 -0.56 -12.80
CA ILE A 152 32.11 -0.56 -11.48
C ILE A 152 31.57 0.83 -11.13
N LYS A 153 32.36 1.90 -11.35
CA LYS A 153 31.91 3.28 -11.12
C LYS A 153 30.71 3.63 -12.00
N SER A 154 30.75 3.27 -13.28
CA SER A 154 29.64 3.53 -14.21
C SER A 154 28.37 2.75 -13.83
N ASN A 155 28.48 1.48 -13.44
CA ASN A 155 27.35 0.67 -13.00
C ASN A 155 26.69 1.22 -11.73
N ASN A 156 27.50 1.69 -10.77
CA ASN A 156 26.98 2.32 -9.57
C ASN A 156 26.21 3.62 -9.90
N SER A 157 26.73 4.43 -10.83
CA SER A 157 26.04 5.64 -11.30
C SER A 157 24.70 5.31 -11.98
N LEU A 158 24.68 4.31 -12.88
CA LEU A 158 23.45 3.86 -13.53
C LEU A 158 22.44 3.29 -12.55
N THR A 159 22.91 2.59 -11.51
CA THR A 159 22.03 2.07 -10.44
C THR A 159 21.34 3.21 -9.69
N LEU A 160 22.07 4.29 -9.37
CA LEU A 160 21.49 5.47 -8.71
C LEU A 160 20.48 6.19 -9.61
N GLU A 161 20.78 6.33 -10.90
CA GLU A 161 19.86 6.92 -11.88
C GLU A 161 18.58 6.09 -12.02
N ALA A 162 18.69 4.76 -12.11
CA ALA A 162 17.54 3.87 -12.14
C ALA A 162 16.68 3.99 -10.86
N GLN A 163 17.31 4.10 -9.69
CA GLN A 163 16.59 4.32 -8.42
C GLN A 163 15.86 5.67 -8.41
N ALA A 164 16.45 6.73 -8.95
CA ALA A 164 15.81 8.04 -9.06
C ALA A 164 14.58 7.96 -9.99
N ILE A 165 14.71 7.34 -11.16
CA ILE A 165 13.60 7.15 -12.10
C ILE A 165 12.45 6.35 -11.46
N CYS A 166 12.76 5.28 -10.73
CA CYS A 166 11.75 4.50 -10.01
C CYS A 166 11.00 5.36 -8.98
N LYS A 167 11.70 6.24 -8.27
CA LYS A 167 11.09 7.15 -7.31
C LYS A 167 10.17 8.16 -7.99
N ASP A 168 10.64 8.81 -9.06
CA ASP A 168 9.82 9.77 -9.82
C ASP A 168 8.55 9.13 -10.38
N PHE A 169 8.63 7.87 -10.81
CA PHE A 169 7.46 7.12 -11.29
C PHE A 169 6.45 6.83 -10.17
N GLU A 170 6.93 6.47 -8.97
CA GLU A 170 6.07 6.26 -7.80
C GLU A 170 5.39 7.55 -7.36
N ASP A 171 6.12 8.67 -7.32
CA ASP A 171 5.57 9.99 -7.00
C ASP A 171 4.50 10.41 -8.05
N TYR A 172 4.76 10.17 -9.33
CA TYR A 172 3.78 10.42 -10.41
C TYR A 172 2.52 9.57 -10.26
N LYS A 173 2.66 8.29 -9.92
CA LYS A 173 1.53 7.38 -9.69
C LYS A 173 0.65 7.87 -8.54
N ASP A 174 1.25 8.33 -7.45
CA ASP A 174 0.52 8.85 -6.30
C ASP A 174 -0.19 10.18 -6.63
N GLU A 175 0.43 11.06 -7.41
CA GLU A 175 -0.21 12.29 -7.92
C GLU A 175 -1.44 11.96 -8.79
N VAL A 176 -1.30 11.06 -9.76
CA VAL A 176 -2.41 10.64 -10.63
C VAL A 176 -3.55 10.03 -9.82
N LYS A 177 -3.22 9.23 -8.79
CA LYS A 177 -4.22 8.67 -7.88
C LYS A 177 -4.95 9.77 -7.11
N GLY A 178 -4.22 10.74 -6.57
CA GLY A 178 -4.80 11.90 -5.88
C GLY A 178 -5.75 12.70 -6.77
N GLN A 179 -5.37 12.92 -8.03
CA GLN A 179 -6.22 13.58 -9.02
C GLN A 179 -7.49 12.77 -9.32
N MET A 180 -7.38 11.45 -9.44
CA MET A 180 -8.53 10.58 -9.69
C MET A 180 -9.50 10.55 -8.50
N ASP A 181 -8.98 10.50 -7.27
CA ASP A 181 -9.79 10.56 -6.05
C ASP A 181 -10.53 11.91 -5.91
N ALA A 182 -9.87 13.01 -6.27
CA ALA A 182 -10.48 14.34 -6.32
C ALA A 182 -11.58 14.43 -7.39
N LEU A 183 -11.35 13.89 -8.59
CA LEU A 183 -12.33 13.84 -9.67
C LEU A 183 -13.58 13.06 -9.23
N TYR A 184 -13.39 11.89 -8.61
CA TYR A 184 -14.50 11.07 -8.12
C TYR A 184 -15.31 11.78 -7.04
N SER A 185 -14.62 12.43 -6.09
CA SER A 185 -15.28 13.22 -5.04
C SER A 185 -16.11 14.36 -5.62
N ASN A 186 -15.59 15.08 -6.62
CA ASN A 186 -16.32 16.14 -7.31
C ASN A 186 -17.55 15.61 -8.06
N MET A 187 -17.44 14.45 -8.71
CA MET A 187 -18.56 13.82 -9.41
C MET A 187 -19.69 13.42 -8.45
N VAL A 188 -19.35 12.89 -7.28
CA VAL A 188 -20.32 12.55 -6.22
C VAL A 188 -21.01 13.82 -5.71
N ALA A 189 -20.26 14.86 -5.37
CA ALA A 189 -20.81 16.13 -4.90
C ALA A 189 -21.74 16.78 -5.94
N LEU A 190 -21.38 16.72 -7.23
CA LEU A 190 -22.19 17.23 -8.32
C LEU A 190 -23.50 16.43 -8.47
N LYS A 191 -23.44 15.10 -8.35
CA LYS A 191 -24.63 14.24 -8.39
C LYS A 191 -25.58 14.54 -7.22
N GLU A 192 -25.05 14.69 -6.01
CA GLU A 192 -25.85 15.05 -4.83
C GLU A 192 -26.48 16.45 -4.97
N ALA A 193 -25.74 17.42 -5.52
CA ALA A 193 -26.27 18.75 -5.79
C ALA A 193 -27.40 18.70 -6.83
N GLN A 194 -27.23 17.94 -7.92
CA GLN A 194 -28.24 17.77 -8.95
C GLN A 194 -29.52 17.11 -8.40
N GLU A 195 -29.39 16.09 -7.55
CA GLU A 195 -30.54 15.42 -6.92
C GLU A 195 -31.30 16.36 -5.97
N LYS A 196 -30.57 17.21 -5.23
CA LYS A 196 -31.18 18.26 -4.39
C LYS A 196 -31.94 19.28 -5.22
N THR A 197 -31.36 19.81 -6.30
CA THR A 197 -32.05 20.75 -7.21
C THR A 197 -33.30 20.12 -7.80
N THR A 198 -33.20 18.89 -8.31
CA THR A 198 -34.35 18.16 -8.87
C THR A 198 -35.46 17.95 -7.84
N THR A 199 -35.10 17.66 -6.59
CA THR A 199 -36.07 17.48 -5.49
C THR A 199 -36.71 18.80 -5.09
N TYR A 200 -35.92 19.87 -5.01
CA TYR A 200 -36.40 21.21 -4.73
C TYR A 200 -37.44 21.66 -5.77
N ASP A 201 -37.12 21.52 -7.06
CA ASP A 201 -38.01 21.92 -8.16
C ASP A 201 -39.33 21.15 -8.13
N LYS A 202 -39.29 19.83 -7.85
CA LYS A 202 -40.49 18.98 -7.70
C LYS A 202 -41.37 19.44 -6.54
N ILE A 203 -40.79 19.70 -5.36
CA ILE A 203 -41.53 20.18 -4.19
C ILE A 203 -42.11 21.56 -4.45
N GLN A 204 -41.34 22.46 -5.08
CA GLN A 204 -41.81 23.79 -5.44
C GLN A 204 -43.04 23.72 -6.36
N GLN A 205 -42.96 22.92 -7.42
CA GLN A 205 -44.05 22.75 -8.37
C GLN A 205 -45.30 22.15 -7.70
N ALA A 206 -45.13 21.08 -6.91
CA ALA A 206 -46.25 20.46 -6.22
C ALA A 206 -46.92 21.41 -5.21
N ASN A 207 -46.12 22.18 -4.47
CA ASN A 207 -46.63 23.11 -3.47
C ASN A 207 -47.34 24.32 -4.10
N ALA A 208 -46.93 24.74 -5.30
CA ALA A 208 -47.59 25.80 -6.07
C ALA A 208 -48.99 25.38 -6.59
N HIS A 209 -49.30 24.09 -6.64
CA HIS A 209 -50.61 23.58 -7.07
C HIS A 209 -51.55 23.24 -5.90
N LEU A 210 -51.10 23.41 -4.66
CA LEU A 210 -51.98 23.24 -3.51
C LEU A 210 -52.88 24.46 -3.34
N GLU A 211 -54.17 24.22 -3.17
CA GLU A 211 -55.19 25.24 -2.88
C GLU A 211 -56.00 24.87 -1.63
N GLY A 212 -56.73 25.83 -1.07
CA GLY A 212 -57.64 25.61 0.06
C GLY A 212 -56.96 25.09 1.34
N GLY A 213 -57.60 24.15 2.04
CA GLY A 213 -57.13 23.63 3.33
C GLY A 213 -55.77 22.92 3.27
N ALA A 214 -55.46 22.27 2.15
CA ALA A 214 -54.17 21.60 1.95
C ALA A 214 -53.01 22.60 1.87
N ALA A 215 -53.20 23.74 1.20
CA ALA A 215 -52.21 24.81 1.14
C ALA A 215 -51.94 25.42 2.53
N LEU A 216 -52.99 25.59 3.33
CA LEU A 216 -52.91 26.15 4.67
C LEU A 216 -52.13 25.23 5.63
N TYR A 217 -52.34 23.92 5.53
CA TYR A 217 -51.59 22.91 6.29
C TYR A 217 -50.13 22.82 5.85
N MET A 218 -49.86 22.95 4.54
CA MET A 218 -48.51 22.87 3.97
C MET A 218 -47.75 24.20 3.97
N LYS A 219 -48.27 25.26 4.61
CA LYS A 219 -47.66 26.61 4.61
C LYS A 219 -46.18 26.64 5.03
N GLU A 220 -45.76 25.71 5.89
CA GLU A 220 -44.37 25.59 6.33
C GLU A 220 -43.43 25.33 5.13
N TYR A 221 -43.85 24.52 4.17
CA TYR A 221 -43.09 24.27 2.95
C TYR A 221 -43.03 25.50 2.04
N ALA A 222 -44.10 26.30 1.97
CA ALA A 222 -44.09 27.58 1.25
C ALA A 222 -43.08 28.57 1.86
N ILE A 223 -42.97 28.62 3.19
CA ILE A 223 -41.98 29.44 3.89
C ILE A 223 -40.56 28.91 3.61
N LYS A 224 -40.34 27.59 3.69
CA LYS A 224 -39.03 26.99 3.40
C LYS A 224 -38.56 27.28 1.97
N LEU A 225 -39.45 27.17 0.99
CA LEU A 225 -39.18 27.47 -0.42
C LEU A 225 -38.82 28.95 -0.63
N THR A 226 -39.59 29.88 -0.07
CA THR A 226 -39.35 31.33 -0.23
C THR A 226 -38.11 31.83 0.52
N SER A 227 -37.77 31.20 1.64
CA SER A 227 -36.59 31.52 2.44
C SER A 227 -35.32 30.78 2.02
N GLY A 228 -35.40 29.91 1.01
CA GLY A 228 -34.26 29.10 0.55
C GLY A 228 -33.75 28.10 1.60
N GLN A 229 -34.58 27.74 2.58
CA GLN A 229 -34.23 26.72 3.57
C GLN A 229 -34.30 25.31 2.95
N ASP A 230 -33.64 24.36 3.60
CA ASP A 230 -33.73 22.95 3.23
C ASP A 230 -35.19 22.48 3.29
N VAL A 231 -35.71 22.10 2.12
CA VAL A 231 -37.07 21.59 1.94
C VAL A 231 -37.17 20.09 2.27
N GLY A 232 -36.04 19.41 2.47
CA GLY A 232 -36.00 17.98 2.76
C GLY A 232 -36.28 17.13 1.52
N THR A 233 -36.69 15.89 1.73
CA THR A 233 -36.88 14.90 0.66
C THR A 233 -38.30 14.91 0.10
N TRP A 234 -38.47 14.46 -1.14
CA TRP A 234 -39.78 14.27 -1.76
C TRP A 234 -40.70 13.35 -0.94
N ALA A 235 -40.14 12.31 -0.30
CA ALA A 235 -40.87 11.36 0.53
C ALA A 235 -41.42 12.01 1.82
N GLU A 236 -40.66 12.89 2.45
CA GLU A 236 -41.12 13.62 3.64
C GLU A 236 -42.24 14.60 3.29
N TYR A 237 -42.10 15.31 2.16
CA TYR A 237 -43.13 16.19 1.63
C TYR A 237 -44.45 15.44 1.38
N THR A 238 -44.39 14.31 0.64
CA THR A 238 -45.58 13.50 0.34
C THR A 238 -46.20 12.89 1.58
N ARG A 239 -45.41 12.38 2.53
CA ARG A 239 -45.93 11.85 3.80
C ARG A 239 -46.67 12.93 4.60
N LYS A 240 -46.12 14.15 4.65
CA LYS A 240 -46.77 15.26 5.37
C LYS A 240 -48.07 15.68 4.68
N LEU A 241 -48.07 15.74 3.35
CA LEU A 241 -49.26 16.03 2.56
C LEU A 241 -50.34 14.96 2.76
N GLU A 242 -49.98 13.67 2.78
CA GLU A 242 -50.90 12.56 3.04
C GLU A 242 -51.53 12.66 4.44
N MET A 243 -50.72 12.97 5.46
CA MET A 243 -51.21 13.22 6.81
C MET A 243 -52.17 14.41 6.88
N ALA A 244 -51.91 15.46 6.08
CA ALA A 244 -52.80 16.62 5.98
C ALA A 244 -54.19 16.19 5.50
N TYR A 245 -54.25 15.41 4.42
CA TYR A 245 -55.50 14.91 3.87
C TYR A 245 -56.25 13.99 4.84
N LYS A 246 -55.55 13.04 5.50
CA LYS A 246 -56.18 12.18 6.52
C LYS A 246 -56.76 12.97 7.68
N THR A 247 -56.05 14.00 8.14
CA THR A 247 -56.53 14.84 9.25
C THR A 247 -57.72 15.71 8.82
N LEU A 248 -57.69 16.27 7.61
CA LEU A 248 -58.81 17.05 7.07
C LEU A 248 -60.06 16.19 6.94
N ASP A 249 -59.91 14.97 6.43
CA ASP A 249 -61.02 14.03 6.22
C ASP A 249 -61.70 13.63 7.54
N LEU A 250 -60.92 13.32 8.59
CA LEU A 250 -61.48 13.06 9.92
C LEU A 250 -62.23 14.27 10.48
N LYS A 251 -61.67 15.48 10.37
CA LYS A 251 -62.32 16.70 10.86
C LYS A 251 -63.61 17.00 10.12
N CYS A 252 -63.61 16.94 8.79
CA CYS A 252 -64.81 17.14 7.98
C CYS A 252 -65.88 16.09 8.28
N THR A 253 -65.49 14.83 8.48
CA THR A 253 -66.40 13.76 8.86
C THR A 253 -67.00 13.99 10.25
N ALA A 254 -66.16 14.35 11.24
CA ALA A 254 -66.62 14.65 12.59
C ALA A 254 -67.53 15.88 12.65
N GLN A 255 -67.24 16.93 11.87
CA GLN A 255 -68.14 18.09 11.71
C GLN A 255 -69.49 17.67 11.13
N SER A 256 -69.50 16.90 10.03
CA SER A 256 -70.74 16.45 9.42
C SER A 256 -71.59 15.57 10.36
N LEU A 257 -70.95 14.68 11.12
CA LEU A 257 -71.63 13.84 12.12
C LEU A 257 -72.17 14.67 13.29
N LEU A 258 -71.38 15.64 13.76
CA LEU A 258 -71.80 16.55 14.82
C LEU A 258 -73.00 17.40 14.39
N ASP A 259 -72.95 17.97 13.18
CA ASP A 259 -74.03 18.79 12.63
C ASP A 259 -75.32 17.99 12.44
N ALA A 260 -75.21 16.77 11.89
CA ALA A 260 -76.35 15.87 11.77
C ALA A 260 -76.96 15.52 13.13
N HIS A 261 -76.12 15.27 14.15
CA HIS A 261 -76.57 15.00 15.51
C HIS A 261 -77.24 16.22 16.17
N CYS A 262 -76.73 17.43 15.90
CA CYS A 262 -77.31 18.69 16.40
C CYS A 262 -78.60 19.09 15.69
N ALA A 263 -78.87 18.60 14.47
CA ALA A 263 -80.13 18.84 13.77
C ALA A 263 -81.31 18.04 14.34
N ILE A 264 -81.04 16.97 15.11
CA ILE A 264 -82.05 16.16 15.78
C ILE A 264 -82.42 16.83 17.11
N CYS A 265 -83.71 17.03 17.37
CA CYS A 265 -84.18 17.53 18.67
C CYS A 265 -84.27 16.37 19.67
N HIS A 266 -83.41 16.37 20.68
CA HIS A 266 -83.35 15.30 21.68
C HIS A 266 -84.33 15.56 22.83
N LYS A 267 -85.05 14.53 23.28
CA LYS A 267 -86.05 14.63 24.35
C LYS A 267 -85.43 14.95 25.73
N MET A 268 -84.16 14.55 25.94
CA MET A 268 -83.42 14.77 27.17
C MET A 268 -82.00 15.23 26.83
N MET A 269 -81.43 16.12 27.66
CA MET A 269 -80.09 16.65 27.45
C MET A 269 -79.01 15.56 27.49
N ILE A 270 -79.24 14.49 28.26
CA ILE A 270 -78.32 13.35 28.32
C ILE A 270 -78.17 12.62 26.98
N ALA A 271 -79.26 12.37 26.25
CA ALA A 271 -79.23 11.66 24.98
C ALA A 271 -78.49 12.47 23.90
N PHE A 272 -78.64 13.80 23.96
CA PHE A 272 -77.83 14.70 23.14
C PHE A 272 -76.34 14.63 23.54
N ALA A 273 -76.03 14.68 24.84
CA ALA A 273 -74.66 14.74 25.35
C ALA A 273 -73.82 13.48 25.06
N GLU A 274 -74.43 12.30 24.92
CA GLU A 274 -73.70 11.05 24.67
C GLU A 274 -72.91 11.09 23.36
N ASN A 275 -73.57 11.39 22.23
CA ASN A 275 -72.89 11.45 20.93
C ASN A 275 -72.20 12.79 20.69
N PHE A 276 -72.73 13.90 21.23
CA PHE A 276 -72.12 15.22 21.06
C PHE A 276 -70.69 15.24 21.61
N ARG A 277 -70.42 14.59 22.75
CA ARG A 277 -69.09 14.51 23.36
C ARG A 277 -68.07 13.71 22.53
N ALA A 278 -68.54 12.76 21.73
CA ALA A 278 -67.66 11.96 20.88
C ALA A 278 -67.19 12.75 19.65
N TYR A 279 -68.07 13.59 19.07
CA TYR A 279 -67.77 14.30 17.82
C TYR A 279 -67.23 15.72 18.04
N ALA A 280 -67.63 16.40 19.12
CA ALA A 280 -67.26 17.80 19.37
C ALA A 280 -65.73 18.04 19.41
N PRO A 281 -64.91 17.24 20.12
CA PRO A 281 -63.46 17.44 20.15
C PRO A 281 -62.80 17.28 18.78
N GLU A 282 -63.29 16.35 17.97
CA GLU A 282 -62.72 16.01 16.65
C GLU A 282 -63.20 16.93 15.52
N SER A 283 -64.31 17.64 15.74
CA SER A 283 -64.91 18.55 14.75
C SER A 283 -64.08 19.83 14.51
N GLY A 284 -63.25 20.25 15.46
CA GLY A 284 -62.48 21.49 15.37
C GLY A 284 -63.31 22.78 15.39
N TYR A 285 -64.59 22.73 15.78
CA TYR A 285 -65.36 23.94 16.15
C TYR A 285 -64.77 24.61 17.40
N SER A 286 -64.94 25.93 17.51
CA SER A 286 -64.55 26.64 18.73
C SER A 286 -65.54 26.36 19.87
N ASP A 287 -65.13 26.67 21.10
CA ASP A 287 -66.00 26.53 22.28
C ASP A 287 -67.29 27.35 22.11
N GLU A 288 -67.22 28.53 21.49
CA GLU A 288 -68.37 29.40 21.22
C GLU A 288 -69.37 28.73 20.26
N ASP A 289 -68.91 28.19 19.15
CA ASP A 289 -69.76 27.51 18.16
C ASP A 289 -70.41 26.25 18.75
N LEU A 290 -69.65 25.49 19.54
CA LEU A 290 -70.15 24.31 20.23
C LEU A 290 -71.20 24.69 21.29
N ILE A 291 -71.01 25.78 22.03
CA ILE A 291 -72.00 26.31 23.00
C ILE A 291 -73.30 26.72 22.30
N VAL A 292 -73.22 27.35 21.12
CA VAL A 292 -74.42 27.70 20.34
C VAL A 292 -75.21 26.44 20.00
N LYS A 293 -74.55 25.39 19.50
CA LYS A 293 -75.20 24.11 19.19
C LYS A 293 -75.83 23.45 20.42
N ILE A 294 -75.17 23.52 21.58
CA ILE A 294 -75.73 23.03 22.86
C ILE A 294 -76.95 23.86 23.28
N ARG A 295 -76.91 25.18 23.09
CA ARG A 295 -77.96 26.12 23.50
C ARG A 295 -79.28 25.83 22.80
N GLU A 296 -79.22 25.44 21.54
CA GLU A 296 -80.37 25.11 20.68
C GLU A 296 -81.11 23.84 21.12
N GLN A 297 -80.43 22.94 21.84
CA GLN A 297 -80.98 21.66 22.31
C GLN A 297 -81.60 21.73 23.71
N ARG A 298 -81.56 22.89 24.37
CA ARG A 298 -82.03 23.03 25.76
C ARG A 298 -83.55 22.92 25.84
N SER A 299 -84.03 22.21 26.86
CA SER A 299 -85.44 22.23 27.23
C SER A 299 -85.83 23.58 27.86
N THR A 300 -87.12 23.91 27.83
CA THR A 300 -87.66 25.16 28.40
C THR A 300 -87.29 25.37 29.86
N HIS A 301 -87.20 24.28 30.63
CA HIS A 301 -86.79 24.35 32.04
C HIS A 301 -85.32 24.77 32.19
N ILE A 302 -84.41 24.13 31.44
CA ILE A 302 -82.99 24.49 31.44
C ILE A 302 -82.83 25.95 30.99
N GLN A 303 -83.54 26.36 29.93
CA GLN A 303 -83.53 27.74 29.46
C GLN A 303 -83.95 28.74 30.54
N THR A 304 -85.03 28.46 31.28
CA THR A 304 -85.54 29.32 32.36
C THR A 304 -84.53 29.48 33.50
N VAL A 305 -83.96 28.37 33.99
CA VAL A 305 -82.97 28.40 35.07
C VAL A 305 -81.69 29.12 34.64
N MET A 306 -81.26 28.92 33.40
CA MET A 306 -80.09 29.61 32.86
C MET A 306 -80.32 31.12 32.74
N SER A 307 -81.48 31.57 32.25
CA SER A 307 -81.80 33.01 32.18
C SER A 307 -81.88 33.68 33.55
N VAL A 308 -82.38 32.98 34.57
CA VAL A 308 -82.36 33.49 35.95
C VAL A 308 -80.92 33.56 36.50
N THR A 309 -80.09 32.57 36.17
CA THR A 309 -78.68 32.56 36.61
C THR A 309 -77.88 33.68 35.92
N GLU A 310 -78.14 33.92 34.63
CA GLU A 310 -77.52 35.00 33.85
C GLU A 310 -77.82 36.39 34.41
N THR A 311 -79.04 36.61 34.92
CA THR A 311 -79.45 37.91 35.49
C THR A 311 -78.92 38.12 36.90
N LEU A 312 -78.77 37.05 37.70
CA LEU A 312 -78.29 37.13 39.08
C LEU A 312 -76.76 37.19 39.16
N ASP A 313 -76.07 36.41 38.33
CA ASP A 313 -74.62 36.30 38.34
C ASP A 313 -74.10 35.76 36.98
N PRO A 314 -73.83 36.67 36.02
CA PRO A 314 -73.32 36.29 34.70
C PRO A 314 -72.03 35.48 34.75
N SER A 315 -71.19 35.68 35.79
CA SER A 315 -69.90 35.00 35.94
C SER A 315 -70.04 33.48 36.21
N LYS A 316 -71.25 33.02 36.54
CA LYS A 316 -71.55 31.61 36.74
C LYS A 316 -71.88 30.86 35.46
N ILE A 317 -72.01 31.53 34.32
CA ILE A 317 -72.22 30.85 33.04
C ILE A 317 -70.87 30.41 32.49
N PRO A 318 -70.63 29.10 32.31
CA PRO A 318 -69.36 28.63 31.79
C PRO A 318 -69.13 29.06 30.34
N THR A 319 -67.89 29.36 29.99
CA THR A 319 -67.48 29.78 28.63
C THR A 319 -66.81 28.67 27.82
N THR A 320 -66.49 27.53 28.45
CA THR A 320 -66.02 26.33 27.75
C THR A 320 -67.22 25.43 27.46
N TRP A 321 -67.26 24.79 26.28
CA TRP A 321 -68.44 23.99 25.91
C TRP A 321 -68.65 22.79 26.83
N MET A 322 -67.57 22.20 27.37
CA MET A 322 -67.65 21.07 28.29
C MET A 322 -68.30 21.46 29.61
N ASP A 323 -67.88 22.58 30.20
CA ASP A 323 -68.47 23.05 31.46
C ASP A 323 -69.89 23.57 31.26
N TYR A 324 -70.17 24.18 30.10
CA TYR A 324 -71.52 24.62 29.74
C TYR A 324 -72.48 23.44 29.58
N LEU A 325 -72.06 22.37 28.90
CA LEU A 325 -72.85 21.14 28.75
C LEU A 325 -73.09 20.48 30.12
N LYS A 326 -72.05 20.40 30.95
CA LYS A 326 -72.16 19.88 32.32
C LYS A 326 -73.14 20.68 33.16
N PHE A 327 -73.09 22.01 33.07
CA PHE A 327 -74.02 22.89 33.77
C PHE A 327 -75.48 22.66 33.33
N CYS A 328 -75.72 22.46 32.03
CA CYS A 328 -77.04 22.09 31.52
C CYS A 328 -77.54 20.74 32.09
N LEU A 329 -76.67 19.73 32.13
CA LEU A 329 -76.99 18.40 32.70
C LEU A 329 -77.29 18.48 34.20
N GLU A 330 -76.54 19.28 34.97
CA GLU A 330 -76.78 19.49 36.40
C GLU A 330 -78.14 20.14 36.69
N ILE A 331 -78.58 21.07 35.83
CA ILE A 331 -79.92 21.66 35.93
C ILE A 331 -80.99 20.60 35.65
N GLU A 332 -80.80 19.76 34.63
CA GLU A 332 -81.75 18.70 34.28
C GLU A 332 -81.89 17.65 35.41
N ILE A 333 -80.79 17.25 36.04
CA ILE A 333 -80.80 16.36 37.22
C ILE A 333 -81.61 16.97 38.36
N LYS A 334 -81.34 18.23 38.71
CA LYS A 334 -82.04 18.93 39.80
C LYS A 334 -83.53 19.04 39.52
N HIS A 335 -83.91 19.28 38.27
CA HIS A 335 -85.31 19.29 37.86
C HIS A 335 -85.99 17.94 38.08
N LEU A 336 -85.37 16.86 37.60
CA LEU A 336 -85.92 15.50 37.74
C LEU A 336 -86.03 15.08 39.22
N GLN A 337 -85.05 15.44 40.06
CA GLN A 337 -85.10 15.21 41.50
C GLN A 337 -86.25 15.97 42.18
N GLN A 338 -86.51 17.23 41.78
CA GLN A 338 -87.63 18.02 42.30
C GLN A 338 -89.00 17.47 41.87
N VAL A 339 -89.13 17.04 40.62
CA VAL A 339 -90.37 16.45 40.10
C VAL A 339 -90.64 15.08 40.77
N SER A 340 -89.59 14.30 41.06
CA SER A 340 -89.69 13.02 41.78
C SER A 340 -89.97 13.19 43.29
N GLY A 341 -89.58 14.31 43.90
CA GLY A 341 -89.76 14.59 45.33
C GLY A 341 -91.14 15.15 45.73
N ASN A 342 -91.92 15.67 44.78
CA ASN A 342 -93.15 16.43 45.06
C ASN A 342 -94.46 15.60 45.02
N LYS A 343 -94.41 14.26 45.03
CA LYS A 343 -95.61 13.40 45.08
C LYS A 343 -96.02 13.02 46.52
N LEU A 344 -96.30 14.01 47.37
CA LEU A 344 -97.21 13.86 48.52
C LEU A 344 -97.58 15.25 49.05
N THR A 345 -98.87 15.61 49.00
CA THR A 345 -99.65 16.43 49.97
C THR A 345 -100.78 17.18 49.24
N GLY A 346 -102.04 16.81 49.51
CA GLY A 346 -103.22 17.56 49.07
C GLY A 346 -104.55 16.82 49.30
N GLN A 347 -105.11 16.98 50.50
CA GLN A 347 -106.46 16.53 50.92
C GLN A 347 -107.59 17.10 50.04
N THR A 348 -108.71 16.37 49.91
CA THR A 348 -110.03 16.96 49.64
C THR A 348 -111.09 16.26 50.48
N MET A 349 -111.75 17.02 51.35
CA MET A 349 -112.95 16.62 52.08
C MET A 349 -114.18 16.67 51.17
N ALA A 350 -115.11 15.77 51.47
CA ALA A 350 -116.36 15.54 50.76
C ALA A 350 -117.35 16.73 50.82
N THR A 351 -118.08 16.93 49.73
CA THR A 351 -119.50 17.29 49.79
C THR A 351 -120.31 16.39 48.85
N LYS A 352 -121.52 16.10 49.30
CA LYS A 352 -122.45 15.08 48.85
C LYS A 352 -123.64 15.80 48.26
N ASP A 353 -124.05 15.49 47.03
CA ASP A 353 -125.45 15.64 46.69
C ASP A 353 -125.97 14.64 45.64
N LYS A 354 -127.23 14.25 45.84
CA LYS A 354 -127.94 13.14 45.20
C LYS A 354 -128.58 13.56 43.88
N GLY A 355 -128.46 12.74 42.84
CA GLY A 355 -129.27 12.78 41.63
C GLY A 355 -129.30 11.43 40.92
N LYS A 356 -130.50 10.93 40.58
CA LYS A 356 -130.86 9.54 40.31
C LYS A 356 -131.03 9.31 38.79
N GLY A 357 -130.39 8.28 38.19
CA GLY A 357 -130.76 7.84 36.84
C GLY A 357 -129.81 6.87 36.11
N LYS A 358 -130.16 5.57 36.15
CA LYS A 358 -129.91 4.44 35.21
C LYS A 358 -128.57 4.27 34.45
N ALA A 359 -128.04 3.05 34.60
CA ALA A 359 -126.79 2.51 34.07
C ALA A 359 -126.77 2.17 32.56
N THR A 360 -125.59 2.23 31.92
CA THR A 360 -125.01 1.19 31.04
C THR A 360 -123.48 1.40 30.85
N LYS A 361 -122.72 0.38 31.27
CA LYS A 361 -121.36 -0.11 30.90
C LYS A 361 -120.20 0.85 30.57
N VAL A 362 -119.21 0.80 31.48
CA VAL A 362 -117.86 1.38 31.51
C VAL A 362 -116.89 0.63 30.58
N ARG A 363 -116.01 1.36 29.87
CA ARG A 363 -114.70 0.87 29.41
C ARG A 363 -113.65 1.90 29.85
N GLN A 364 -112.73 1.45 30.69
CA GLN A 364 -111.66 2.24 31.30
C GLN A 364 -110.68 2.77 30.28
N VAL A 365 -110.23 3.99 30.58
CA VAL A 365 -108.97 4.61 30.19
C VAL A 365 -107.83 3.80 30.80
N GLU A 366 -106.87 3.35 29.97
CA GLU A 366 -105.52 3.03 30.43
C GLU A 366 -104.65 4.27 30.18
N GLU A 367 -104.35 4.96 31.27
CA GLU A 367 -103.35 6.02 31.37
C GLU A 367 -102.12 5.34 31.96
N GLU A 368 -101.09 5.10 31.14
CA GLU A 368 -99.85 4.47 31.62
C GLU A 368 -99.09 5.43 32.54
N GLY A 369 -99.03 5.04 33.81
CA GLY A 369 -98.34 5.75 34.88
C GLY A 369 -96.83 5.52 34.86
N SER A 370 -96.12 6.64 34.86
CA SER A 370 -94.68 6.86 35.11
C SER A 370 -94.09 6.04 36.28
N SER A 371 -93.11 5.18 35.97
CA SER A 371 -92.29 4.41 36.93
C SER A 371 -90.76 4.47 36.68
N ASP A 372 -90.25 5.29 35.75
CA ASP A 372 -88.86 5.17 35.25
C ASP A 372 -87.91 6.35 35.56
N THR A 373 -88.11 7.11 36.64
CA THR A 373 -87.24 8.26 36.95
C THR A 373 -85.89 7.88 37.58
N SER A 374 -85.78 6.73 38.25
CA SER A 374 -84.56 6.32 38.98
C SER A 374 -83.38 5.92 38.06
N PRO A 375 -83.58 5.12 36.98
CA PRO A 375 -82.52 4.81 36.03
C PRO A 375 -82.00 6.03 35.25
N GLN A 376 -82.85 7.02 34.99
CA GLN A 376 -82.49 8.24 34.24
C GLN A 376 -81.55 9.15 35.03
N ILE A 377 -81.74 9.28 36.35
CA ILE A 377 -80.85 10.06 37.21
C ILE A 377 -79.46 9.41 37.28
N ALA A 378 -79.39 8.07 37.39
CA ALA A 378 -78.11 7.34 37.41
C ALA A 378 -77.31 7.53 36.10
N ALA A 379 -77.99 7.51 34.94
CA ALA A 379 -77.34 7.76 33.65
C ALA A 379 -76.76 9.19 33.56
N LEU A 380 -77.50 10.19 34.04
CA LEU A 380 -77.07 11.60 34.06
C LEU A 380 -75.83 11.81 34.94
N GLU A 381 -75.79 11.19 36.11
CA GLU A 381 -74.62 11.23 37.01
C GLU A 381 -73.38 10.56 36.38
N GLN A 382 -73.58 9.45 35.67
CA GLN A 382 -72.51 8.77 34.94
C GLN A 382 -71.96 9.63 33.79
N ALA A 383 -72.81 10.37 33.10
CA ALA A 383 -72.38 11.32 32.06
C ALA A 383 -71.51 12.45 32.62
N ILE A 384 -71.86 13.01 33.80
CA ILE A 384 -71.05 14.03 34.48
C ILE A 384 -69.70 13.45 34.94
N ALA A 385 -69.68 12.21 35.44
CA ALA A 385 -68.44 11.55 35.84
C ALA A 385 -67.47 11.35 34.65
N ALA A 386 -67.98 10.96 33.49
CA ALA A 386 -67.18 10.82 32.26
C ALA A 386 -66.57 12.15 31.80
N LEU A 387 -67.30 13.28 31.92
CA LEU A 387 -66.76 14.61 31.61
C LEU A 387 -65.58 14.99 32.53
N ARG A 388 -65.62 14.56 33.81
CA ARG A 388 -64.52 14.83 34.76
C ARG A 388 -63.26 14.01 34.44
N GLY A 389 -63.40 12.82 33.84
CA GLY A 389 -62.27 11.95 33.47
C GLY A 389 -61.48 12.44 32.25
N MET A 390 -62.09 13.22 31.36
CA MET A 390 -61.43 13.72 30.14
C MET A 390 -60.46 14.88 30.39
N SER A 391 -60.50 15.51 31.56
CA SER A 391 -59.73 16.74 31.86
C SER A 391 -58.27 16.51 32.28
N THR A 392 -57.76 15.26 32.36
CA THR A 392 -56.42 14.95 32.88
C THR A 392 -55.64 13.98 32.00
N THR A 393 -54.84 14.46 31.04
CA THR A 393 -53.68 13.71 30.51
C THR A 393 -52.62 14.67 29.96
N SER A 394 -51.51 14.83 30.70
CA SER A 394 -50.28 15.48 30.24
C SER A 394 -49.09 14.53 30.44
N THR A 395 -48.38 14.31 29.33
CA THR A 395 -47.10 13.62 29.01
C THR A 395 -46.01 13.70 30.09
N THR A 396 -45.19 12.66 30.40
CA THR A 396 -44.01 12.12 29.65
C THR A 396 -43.35 10.96 30.45
N PRO A 397 -42.45 10.09 29.90
CA PRO A 397 -41.09 10.03 30.49
C PRO A 397 -39.87 9.65 29.59
N LEU A 398 -38.73 10.24 29.98
CA LEU A 398 -37.35 9.78 30.25
C LEU A 398 -36.44 8.93 29.29
N SER A 399 -35.17 9.31 29.42
CA SER A 399 -33.90 8.92 28.78
C SER A 399 -33.14 7.81 29.53
N SER A 400 -32.31 7.03 28.80
CA SER A 400 -30.92 6.67 29.20
C SER A 400 -30.14 5.96 28.07
N LYS A 401 -28.85 6.26 27.91
CA LYS A 401 -27.89 5.42 27.15
C LYS A 401 -26.45 5.68 27.61
N GLY A 402 -25.64 4.62 27.67
CA GLY A 402 -24.21 4.69 27.99
C GLY A 402 -23.33 3.83 27.08
N LYS A 403 -22.04 3.70 27.50
CA LYS A 403 -21.10 2.55 27.37
C LYS A 403 -20.02 2.55 26.26
N GLY A 404 -18.78 2.24 26.68
CA GLY A 404 -17.73 1.43 25.99
C GLY A 404 -16.49 2.18 25.48
N LYS A 405 -15.30 1.60 25.21
CA LYS A 405 -14.51 0.39 25.58
C LYS A 405 -13.11 0.54 24.88
N ALA A 406 -12.11 -0.30 25.21
CA ALA A 406 -10.65 -0.14 25.04
C ALA A 406 -9.91 -0.78 23.82
N LYS A 407 -8.60 -0.44 23.68
CA LYS A 407 -7.37 -1.25 23.42
C LYS A 407 -6.85 -1.55 21.98
N ALA A 408 -5.54 -1.32 21.70
CA ALA A 408 -4.48 -2.32 21.35
C ALA A 408 -3.19 -1.73 20.68
N HIS A 409 -2.04 -2.41 20.88
CA HIS A 409 -0.67 -2.16 20.36
C HIS A 409 -0.21 -3.30 19.41
N SER A 410 0.77 -3.05 18.53
CA SER A 410 1.55 -4.07 17.77
C SER A 410 2.99 -3.56 17.49
N ALA A 411 3.95 -4.49 17.38
CA ALA A 411 5.39 -4.30 17.18
C ALA A 411 5.87 -4.94 15.86
N GLY A 412 6.99 -4.47 15.30
CA GLY A 412 7.62 -4.97 14.07
C GLY A 412 9.13 -5.21 14.24
N THR A 413 9.67 -6.14 13.44
CA THR A 413 11.08 -6.58 13.42
C THR A 413 11.53 -6.70 11.96
N GLU A 414 12.70 -6.15 11.62
CA GLU A 414 13.34 -6.28 10.30
C GLU A 414 14.79 -6.77 10.41
N SER A 415 15.23 -7.50 9.39
CA SER A 415 16.50 -8.22 9.27
C SER A 415 17.25 -7.71 8.04
N THR A 416 18.55 -7.37 8.20
CA THR A 416 19.43 -6.89 7.13
C THR A 416 20.58 -7.87 6.88
N ILE A 417 20.87 -8.11 5.59
CA ILE A 417 21.90 -9.03 5.06
C ILE A 417 23.18 -8.25 4.71
N SER A 418 24.34 -8.88 4.94
CA SER A 418 25.70 -8.32 4.84
C SER A 418 26.36 -8.40 3.46
N THR A 419 27.10 -7.34 3.10
CA THR A 419 28.06 -7.24 1.99
C THR A 419 29.51 -7.38 2.50
N SER A 420 30.23 -8.49 2.21
CA SER A 420 31.67 -8.59 2.61
C SER A 420 32.64 -9.28 1.64
N THR A 421 32.24 -9.64 0.41
CA THR A 421 33.03 -10.61 -0.38
C THR A 421 34.04 -10.04 -1.38
N VAL A 422 34.08 -8.72 -1.62
CA VAL A 422 34.90 -8.14 -2.72
C VAL A 422 36.30 -7.68 -2.29
N LYS A 423 36.54 -7.47 -0.98
CA LYS A 423 37.83 -6.94 -0.50
C LYS A 423 38.98 -7.96 -0.47
N ASP A 424 38.66 -9.26 -0.49
CA ASP A 424 39.63 -10.33 -0.26
C ASP A 424 40.49 -10.65 -1.50
N THR A 425 40.01 -10.32 -2.70
CA THR A 425 40.71 -10.66 -3.96
C THR A 425 41.86 -9.69 -4.28
N ASN A 426 41.74 -8.41 -3.93
CA ASN A 426 42.79 -7.42 -4.20
C ASN A 426 44.02 -7.56 -3.28
N ALA A 427 43.85 -8.10 -2.07
CA ALA A 427 44.96 -8.35 -1.15
C ALA A 427 45.92 -9.44 -1.66
N ARG A 428 45.39 -10.47 -2.35
CA ARG A 428 46.20 -11.58 -2.88
C ARG A 428 47.06 -11.23 -4.09
N ILE A 429 46.78 -10.12 -4.78
CA ILE A 429 47.57 -9.68 -5.94
C ILE A 429 48.87 -9.00 -5.50
N ILE A 430 48.91 -8.41 -4.30
CA ILE A 430 50.10 -7.73 -3.75
C ILE A 430 51.12 -8.75 -3.22
N GLU A 431 50.69 -9.88 -2.63
CA GLU A 431 51.60 -10.94 -2.13
C GLU A 431 52.43 -11.64 -3.23
N LEU A 432 52.01 -11.54 -4.50
CA LEU A 432 52.76 -12.13 -5.62
C LEU A 432 53.89 -11.23 -6.15
N ASP A 433 53.94 -9.96 -5.76
CA ASP A 433 55.01 -9.03 -6.16
C ASP A 433 56.27 -9.22 -5.28
N GLU A 434 56.10 -9.64 -4.02
CA GLU A 434 57.19 -9.85 -3.05
C GLU A 434 57.96 -11.17 -3.29
N PHE A 435 57.40 -12.11 -4.06
CA PHE A 435 58.06 -13.40 -4.38
C PHE A 435 58.99 -13.34 -5.60
N SER A 436 59.06 -12.21 -6.31
CA SER A 436 59.79 -12.11 -7.58
C SER A 436 61.24 -11.58 -7.46
N GLU A 437 61.69 -11.13 -6.28
CA GLU A 437 63.03 -10.52 -6.12
C GLU A 437 64.14 -11.47 -5.61
N ASP A 438 63.81 -12.66 -5.08
CA ASP A 438 64.80 -13.49 -4.34
C ASP A 438 65.49 -14.62 -5.14
N PHE A 439 65.23 -14.76 -6.45
CA PHE A 439 65.96 -15.74 -7.27
C PHE A 439 67.18 -15.12 -7.98
N GLN A 440 68.17 -14.70 -7.19
CA GLN A 440 69.54 -14.56 -7.68
C GLN A 440 70.25 -15.91 -7.55
N TYR A 441 70.44 -16.62 -8.67
CA TYR A 441 71.38 -17.74 -8.73
C TYR A 441 72.80 -17.18 -8.61
N GLU A 442 73.50 -17.55 -7.54
CA GLU A 442 74.94 -17.35 -7.36
C GLU A 442 75.68 -18.19 -8.43
N VAL A 443 76.53 -17.52 -9.22
CA VAL A 443 77.25 -18.05 -10.40
C VAL A 443 78.43 -18.94 -10.02
#